data_AF-A0A6C0E218-F1
#
_entry.id   AF-A0A6C0E218-F1
#
_cell.length_a   1.000
_cell.length_b   1.000
_cell.length_c   1.000
_cell.angle_alpha   90.00
_cell.angle_beta   90.00
_cell.angle_gamma   90.00
#
_symmetry.space_group_name_H-M   'P 1'
#
loop_
_entity.id
_entity.type
_entity.pdbx_description
1 polymer ?
#
loop_
_entity_poly.entity_id
_entity_poly.type
_entity_poly.pdbx_seq_one_letter_code
_entity_poly.pdbx_strand_id
1 'polypeptide(L)'
;MEKDKIIHFFILNMAKNTDRYHHIEQMMKSIGCSYSRIEAIDGTKMKDSMECKKILKIRPNLLNSTLTSLGFKQEWKYDGSILNSFPGLNLLGHEGAKGLILSNMKAFEEALMLDYEWYCILEDDAVIDLSIYHQLCEIVNKDANKNVDVLLLDDRSDGFGGTAGMMYRINIIGRLLEDLHPLSEFSINMESNHGLATLWDWKLWKYIQTAENPIINYLQVPCIKSGNFDSTIN
;
A
#
# COMPACT_ATOMS: atom_id res chain seq x y z
N MET A 1 -27.20 -10.99 15.39
CA MET A 1 -25.79 -11.14 14.97
C MET A 1 -25.25 -9.74 14.81
N GLU A 2 -24.18 -9.40 15.51
CA GLU A 2 -23.25 -8.41 14.94
C GLU A 2 -22.69 -9.02 13.65
N LYS A 3 -22.39 -8.21 12.63
CA LYS A 3 -21.48 -8.68 11.58
C LYS A 3 -20.10 -8.69 12.21
N ASP A 4 -19.49 -9.86 12.37
CA ASP A 4 -18.11 -9.96 12.83
C ASP A 4 -17.23 -9.05 11.95
N LYS A 5 -16.49 -8.14 12.58
CA LYS A 5 -15.69 -7.11 11.89
C LYS A 5 -14.36 -7.69 11.41
N ILE A 6 -14.44 -8.77 10.65
CA ILE A 6 -13.27 -9.57 10.27
C ILE A 6 -12.46 -8.83 9.21
N ILE A 7 -13.09 -8.40 8.10
CA ILE A 7 -12.41 -7.77 6.96
C ILE A 7 -13.12 -6.46 6.57
N HIS A 8 -12.34 -5.38 6.40
CA HIS A 8 -12.75 -4.15 5.70
C HIS A 8 -11.94 -3.97 4.41
N PHE A 9 -12.59 -3.54 3.33
CA PHE A 9 -11.96 -3.35 2.01
C PHE A 9 -11.76 -1.87 1.68
N PHE A 10 -10.51 -1.44 1.53
CA PHE A 10 -10.16 -0.12 0.98
C PHE A 10 -9.93 -0.23 -0.52
N ILE A 11 -10.70 0.54 -1.30
CA ILE A 11 -10.52 0.68 -2.74
C ILE A 11 -9.68 1.93 -3.00
N LEU A 12 -8.43 1.75 -3.45
CA LEU A 12 -7.57 2.84 -3.93
C LEU A 12 -8.03 3.27 -5.31
N ASN A 13 -8.55 4.49 -5.44
CA ASN A 13 -9.09 4.98 -6.71
C ASN A 13 -8.86 6.49 -6.87
N MET A 14 -8.32 6.93 -8.00
CA MET A 14 -8.20 8.36 -8.29
C MET A 14 -9.58 8.95 -8.63
N ALA A 15 -9.90 10.15 -8.16
CA ALA A 15 -11.22 10.77 -8.39
C ALA A 15 -11.64 10.86 -9.87
N LYS A 16 -10.66 10.97 -10.79
CA LYS A 16 -10.84 11.00 -12.25
C LYS A 16 -11.25 9.66 -12.89
N ASN A 17 -11.22 8.55 -12.15
CA ASN A 17 -11.46 7.20 -12.65
C ASN A 17 -12.78 6.63 -12.13
N THR A 18 -13.89 7.26 -12.56
CA THR A 18 -15.24 6.93 -12.07
C THR A 18 -15.73 5.56 -12.51
N ASP A 19 -15.33 5.12 -13.70
CA ASP A 19 -15.92 3.96 -14.36
C ASP A 19 -15.40 2.66 -13.74
N ARG A 20 -14.08 2.59 -13.50
CA ARG A 20 -13.46 1.51 -12.73
C ARG A 20 -13.99 1.46 -11.30
N TYR A 21 -14.05 2.60 -10.60
CA TYR A 21 -14.65 2.67 -9.26
C TYR A 21 -16.08 2.12 -9.24
N HIS A 22 -16.90 2.44 -10.24
CA HIS A 22 -18.25 1.90 -10.34
C HIS A 22 -18.27 0.38 -10.45
N HIS A 23 -17.40 -0.22 -11.27
CA HIS A 23 -17.31 -1.68 -11.40
C HIS A 23 -16.98 -2.37 -10.07
N ILE A 24 -15.91 -1.94 -9.39
CA ILE A 24 -15.52 -2.53 -8.10
C ILE A 24 -16.52 -2.21 -6.98
N GLU A 25 -17.19 -1.05 -7.00
CA GLU A 25 -18.26 -0.73 -6.07
C GLU A 25 -19.47 -1.68 -6.24
N GLN A 26 -19.87 -2.01 -7.48
CA GLN A 26 -20.93 -3.00 -7.70
C GLN A 26 -20.51 -4.41 -7.24
N MET A 27 -19.25 -4.80 -7.43
CA MET A 27 -18.70 -6.05 -6.88
C MET A 27 -18.85 -6.07 -5.35
N MET A 28 -18.37 -5.05 -4.63
CA MET A 28 -18.53 -4.97 -3.17
C MET A 28 -19.99 -4.98 -2.71
N LYS A 29 -20.88 -4.25 -3.40
CA LYS A 29 -22.32 -4.24 -3.12
C LYS A 29 -22.96 -5.62 -3.29
N SER A 30 -22.55 -6.39 -4.31
CA SER A 30 -23.02 -7.75 -4.53
C SER A 30 -22.53 -8.75 -3.48
N ILE A 31 -21.31 -8.55 -2.97
CA ILE A 31 -20.71 -9.38 -1.90
C ILE A 31 -21.34 -9.05 -0.54
N GLY A 32 -21.74 -7.78 -0.32
CA GLY A 32 -22.32 -7.33 0.94
C GLY A 32 -21.29 -7.21 2.08
N CYS A 33 -20.01 -7.10 1.74
CA CYS A 33 -18.89 -6.88 2.67
C CYS A 33 -18.86 -5.43 3.21
N SER A 34 -17.90 -5.14 4.08
CA SER A 34 -17.62 -3.79 4.56
C SER A 34 -16.50 -3.16 3.72
N TYR A 35 -16.72 -1.99 3.15
CA TYR A 35 -15.75 -1.34 2.26
C TYR A 35 -15.80 0.20 2.34
N SER A 36 -14.72 0.87 1.91
CA SER A 36 -14.61 2.32 1.74
C SER A 36 -13.72 2.69 0.55
N ARG A 37 -14.00 3.82 -0.10
CA ARG A 37 -13.14 4.41 -1.14
C ARG A 37 -12.05 5.25 -0.49
N ILE A 38 -10.79 4.98 -0.81
CA ILE A 38 -9.66 5.86 -0.53
C ILE A 38 -9.32 6.60 -1.82
N GLU A 39 -9.47 7.92 -1.83
CA GLU A 39 -9.04 8.73 -2.97
C GLU A 39 -7.51 8.60 -3.12
N ALA A 40 -7.08 7.98 -4.21
CA ALA A 40 -5.67 7.70 -4.48
C ALA A 40 -4.93 8.98 -4.94
N ILE A 41 -3.69 9.11 -4.51
CA ILE A 41 -2.85 10.29 -4.71
C ILE A 41 -2.31 10.31 -6.14
N ASP A 42 -2.74 11.30 -6.93
CA ASP A 42 -2.17 11.58 -8.25
C ASP A 42 -0.72 12.07 -8.09
N GLY A 43 0.23 11.18 -8.36
CA GLY A 43 1.66 11.42 -8.21
C GLY A 43 2.14 12.73 -8.87
N THR A 44 1.55 13.09 -10.02
CA THR A 44 1.92 14.29 -10.76
C THR A 44 1.62 15.60 -10.02
N LYS A 45 0.82 15.55 -8.94
CA LYS A 45 0.33 16.71 -8.17
C LYS A 45 0.76 16.70 -6.69
N MET A 46 1.65 15.79 -6.28
CA MET A 46 2.04 15.62 -4.86
C MET A 46 2.63 16.88 -4.21
N LYS A 47 3.30 17.73 -4.98
CA LYS A 47 3.98 18.96 -4.47
C LYS A 47 2.99 19.91 -3.78
N ASP A 48 1.80 20.04 -4.35
CA ASP A 48 0.78 20.98 -3.88
C ASP A 48 -0.25 20.33 -2.94
N SER A 49 -0.46 19.01 -3.06
CA SER A 49 -1.41 18.24 -2.25
C SER A 49 -1.20 18.43 -0.73
N MET A 50 -2.27 18.85 -0.04
CA MET A 50 -2.31 18.93 1.43
C MET A 50 -2.27 17.56 2.10
N GLU A 51 -2.75 16.52 1.42
CA GLU A 51 -2.70 15.14 1.91
C GLU A 51 -1.26 14.61 1.89
N CYS A 52 -0.51 14.90 0.82
CA CYS A 52 0.91 14.60 0.76
C CYS A 52 1.68 15.32 1.87
N LYS A 53 1.29 16.55 2.25
CA LYS A 53 1.86 17.30 3.38
C LYS A 53 1.48 16.69 4.74
N LYS A 54 0.29 16.06 4.87
CA LYS A 54 -0.14 15.30 6.06
C LYS A 54 0.64 13.98 6.20
N ILE A 55 0.97 13.29 5.11
CA ILE A 55 1.71 12.03 5.15
C ILE A 55 3.22 12.29 5.31
N LEU A 56 3.79 13.14 4.44
CA LEU A 56 5.21 13.55 4.42
C LEU A 56 5.53 14.62 5.47
N LYS A 57 4.99 14.49 6.69
CA LYS A 57 5.26 15.39 7.83
C LYS A 57 6.78 15.60 7.98
N ILE A 58 7.19 16.84 8.27
CA ILE A 58 8.59 17.20 8.50
C ILE A 58 9.16 16.31 9.61
N ARG A 59 10.27 15.62 9.35
CA ARG A 59 11.01 14.83 10.35
C ARG A 59 12.22 15.64 10.85
N PRO A 60 12.18 16.26 12.05
CA PRO A 60 13.19 17.23 12.47
C PRO A 60 14.61 16.66 12.59
N ASN A 61 14.72 15.37 12.91
CA ASN A 61 15.98 14.63 12.99
C ASN A 61 16.70 14.46 11.65
N LEU A 62 16.01 14.66 10.51
CA LEU A 62 16.60 14.63 9.17
C LEU A 62 16.91 16.03 8.64
N LEU A 63 16.49 17.12 9.31
CA LEU A 63 16.66 18.47 8.78
C LEU A 63 18.15 18.83 8.61
N ASN A 64 18.50 19.26 7.40
CA ASN A 64 19.86 19.50 6.92
C ASN A 64 20.75 18.27 6.72
N SER A 65 20.26 17.03 6.93
CA SER A 65 21.04 15.84 6.56
C SER A 65 21.20 15.75 5.04
N THR A 66 22.39 15.42 4.58
CA THR A 66 22.60 14.89 3.23
C THR A 66 22.16 13.43 3.22
N LEU A 67 21.26 13.09 2.31
CA LEU A 67 20.83 11.73 2.03
C LEU A 67 21.37 11.32 0.66
N THR A 68 21.77 10.04 0.51
CA THR A 68 22.49 9.56 -0.67
C THR A 68 21.84 8.29 -1.22
N SER A 69 21.41 8.31 -2.48
CA SER A 69 21.04 7.08 -3.19
C SER A 69 22.27 6.52 -3.91
N LEU A 70 22.86 5.44 -3.39
CA LEU A 70 24.08 4.85 -3.96
C LEU A 70 23.85 4.28 -5.36
N GLY A 71 22.63 3.79 -5.64
CA GLY A 71 22.21 3.34 -6.96
C GLY A 71 22.32 4.42 -8.04
N PHE A 72 22.10 5.70 -7.68
CA PHE A 72 22.17 6.84 -8.59
C PHE A 72 23.39 7.72 -8.40
N LYS A 73 24.14 7.50 -7.31
CA LYS A 73 25.24 8.38 -6.85
C LYS A 73 24.80 9.84 -6.74
N GLN A 74 23.53 10.04 -6.37
CA GLN A 74 22.93 11.35 -6.17
C GLN A 74 22.73 11.61 -4.69
N GLU A 75 23.04 12.85 -4.31
CA GLU A 75 22.89 13.38 -2.96
C GLU A 75 21.85 14.50 -2.98
N TRP A 76 21.01 14.56 -1.96
CA TRP A 76 20.12 15.69 -1.73
C TRP A 76 20.12 16.06 -0.24
N LYS A 77 19.86 17.34 0.04
CA LYS A 77 19.78 17.86 1.39
C LYS A 77 18.32 18.01 1.80
N TYR A 78 17.88 17.28 2.82
CA TYR A 78 16.50 17.37 3.28
C TYR A 78 16.25 18.69 4.04
N ASP A 79 15.31 19.51 3.56
CA ASP A 79 14.93 20.80 4.15
C ASP A 79 13.52 20.82 4.78
N GLY A 80 12.79 19.70 4.71
CA GLY A 80 11.41 19.57 5.19
C GLY A 80 10.32 19.84 4.15
N SER A 81 10.64 20.43 2.99
CA SER A 81 9.67 20.60 1.89
C SER A 81 9.42 19.29 1.15
N ILE A 82 8.23 19.12 0.56
CA ILE A 82 7.96 17.99 -0.36
C ILE A 82 8.92 18.03 -1.55
N LEU A 83 9.30 19.22 -2.02
CA LEU A 83 10.21 19.40 -3.14
C LEU A 83 11.65 18.92 -2.85
N ASN A 84 12.06 18.82 -1.58
CA ASN A 84 13.31 18.20 -1.14
C ASN A 84 13.09 16.97 -0.23
N SER A 85 11.92 16.31 -0.38
CA SER A 85 11.56 15.06 0.29
C SER A 85 11.84 13.83 -0.58
N PHE A 86 10.87 12.92 -0.74
CA PHE A 86 11.16 11.49 -0.69
C PHE A 86 11.06 10.75 -2.03
N PRO A 87 11.62 9.53 -2.16
CA PRO A 87 12.82 8.98 -1.51
C PRO A 87 14.19 9.49 -2.02
N GLY A 88 14.24 10.59 -2.78
CA GLY A 88 15.48 11.03 -3.43
C GLY A 88 15.35 11.75 -4.78
N LEU A 89 14.14 12.22 -5.12
CA LEU A 89 13.81 13.26 -6.11
C LEU A 89 14.26 13.17 -7.58
N ASN A 90 15.08 12.19 -7.93
CA ASN A 90 15.47 11.87 -9.30
C ASN A 90 15.42 10.34 -9.51
N LEU A 91 14.35 9.76 -8.96
CA LEU A 91 14.21 8.33 -8.67
C LEU A 91 13.75 7.51 -9.87
N LEU A 92 14.06 6.20 -9.81
CA LEU A 92 13.53 5.19 -10.74
C LEU A 92 12.00 5.08 -10.77
N GLY A 93 11.34 5.41 -9.66
CA GLY A 93 9.88 5.35 -9.58
C GLY A 93 9.24 6.48 -10.40
N HIS A 94 8.45 6.13 -11.41
CA HIS A 94 7.54 7.08 -12.05
C HIS A 94 6.51 7.62 -11.04
N GLU A 95 5.95 8.80 -11.30
CA GLU A 95 5.08 9.49 -10.32
C GLU A 95 3.91 8.63 -9.83
N GLY A 96 3.31 7.80 -10.70
CA GLY A 96 2.26 6.85 -10.31
C GLY A 96 2.66 5.89 -9.17
N ALA A 97 3.90 5.39 -9.15
CA ALA A 97 4.37 4.50 -8.09
C ALA A 97 4.53 5.22 -6.74
N LYS A 98 5.00 6.48 -6.76
CA LYS A 98 5.06 7.34 -5.57
C LYS A 98 3.65 7.62 -5.04
N GLY A 99 2.71 7.90 -5.94
CA GLY A 99 1.28 8.05 -5.63
C GLY A 99 0.70 6.79 -4.97
N LEU A 100 1.02 5.60 -5.49
CA LEU A 100 0.58 4.31 -4.94
C LEU A 100 1.13 4.05 -3.53
N ILE A 101 2.41 4.35 -3.26
CA ILE A 101 3.01 4.28 -1.92
C ILE A 101 2.23 5.18 -0.94
N LEU A 102 2.02 6.45 -1.28
CA LEU A 102 1.29 7.37 -0.40
C LEU A 102 -0.20 7.00 -0.26
N SER A 103 -0.81 6.37 -1.27
CA SER A 103 -2.19 5.90 -1.22
C SER A 103 -2.36 4.71 -0.27
N ASN A 104 -1.42 3.77 -0.25
CA ASN A 104 -1.39 2.69 0.74
C ASN A 104 -1.19 3.24 2.17
N MET A 105 -0.31 4.23 2.34
CA MET A 105 -0.14 4.90 3.64
C MET A 105 -1.40 5.67 4.10
N LYS A 106 -2.14 6.28 3.17
CA LYS A 106 -3.44 6.90 3.45
C LYS A 106 -4.45 5.86 3.94
N ALA A 107 -4.53 4.70 3.28
CA ALA A 107 -5.35 3.58 3.73
C ALA A 107 -4.91 3.03 5.11
N PHE A 108 -3.61 3.05 5.44
CA PHE A 108 -3.11 2.70 6.77
C PHE A 108 -3.46 3.75 7.85
N GLU A 109 -3.42 5.06 7.55
CA GLU A 109 -3.91 6.09 8.47
C GLU A 109 -5.42 5.89 8.75
N GLU A 110 -6.24 5.54 7.76
CA GLU A 110 -7.67 5.26 7.96
C GLU A 110 -7.93 3.90 8.66
N ALA A 111 -7.12 2.87 8.40
CA ALA A 111 -7.22 1.56 9.07
C ALA A 111 -7.08 1.65 10.59
N LEU A 112 -6.20 2.54 11.06
CA LEU A 112 -5.97 2.80 12.49
C LEU A 112 -7.12 3.58 13.17
N MET A 113 -8.06 4.13 12.38
CA MET A 113 -9.28 4.79 12.86
C MET A 113 -10.51 3.88 12.84
N LEU A 114 -10.38 2.65 12.35
CA LEU A 114 -11.45 1.67 12.23
C LEU A 114 -11.21 0.45 13.13
N ASP A 115 -12.28 -0.30 13.38
CA ASP A 115 -12.33 -1.42 14.32
C ASP A 115 -12.59 -2.74 13.57
N TYR A 116 -11.57 -3.22 12.84
CA TYR A 116 -11.56 -4.52 12.14
C TYR A 116 -10.24 -5.24 12.39
N GLU A 117 -10.24 -6.58 12.34
CA GLU A 117 -9.00 -7.36 12.49
C GLU A 117 -8.12 -7.27 11.23
N TRP A 118 -8.74 -7.33 10.04
CA TRP A 118 -8.06 -7.33 8.74
C TRP A 118 -8.54 -6.20 7.83
N TYR A 119 -7.59 -5.62 7.11
CA TYR A 119 -7.80 -4.61 6.09
C TYR A 119 -7.27 -5.09 4.76
N CYS A 120 -8.15 -5.20 3.77
CA CYS A 120 -7.79 -5.51 2.39
C CYS A 120 -7.66 -4.20 1.61
N ILE A 121 -6.49 -3.93 1.04
CA ILE A 121 -6.28 -2.82 0.10
C ILE A 121 -6.33 -3.40 -1.31
N LEU A 122 -7.16 -2.81 -2.16
CA LEU A 122 -7.35 -3.16 -3.56
C LEU A 122 -7.11 -1.94 -4.46
N GLU A 123 -6.62 -2.15 -5.67
CA GLU A 123 -6.64 -1.13 -6.74
C GLU A 123 -8.01 -1.07 -7.44
N ASP A 124 -8.28 0.01 -8.18
CA ASP A 124 -9.60 0.24 -8.79
C ASP A 124 -9.96 -0.71 -9.95
N ASP A 125 -9.00 -1.50 -10.44
CA ASP A 125 -9.23 -2.59 -11.38
C ASP A 125 -9.26 -4.00 -10.75
N ALA A 126 -9.21 -4.11 -9.43
CA ALA A 126 -9.21 -5.41 -8.76
C ALA A 126 -10.53 -6.18 -8.97
N VAL A 127 -10.43 -7.38 -9.54
CA VAL A 127 -11.54 -8.33 -9.71
C VAL A 127 -11.66 -9.19 -8.45
N ILE A 128 -12.83 -9.13 -7.81
CA ILE A 128 -13.18 -9.91 -6.62
C ILE A 128 -14.67 -10.26 -6.64
N ASP A 129 -15.00 -11.49 -6.25
CA ASP A 129 -16.37 -12.00 -6.18
C ASP A 129 -16.70 -12.59 -4.80
N LEU A 130 -17.91 -13.13 -4.67
CA LEU A 130 -18.39 -13.76 -3.43
C LEU A 130 -17.62 -15.04 -3.07
N SER A 131 -17.08 -15.77 -4.05
CA SER A 131 -16.27 -16.97 -3.82
C SER A 131 -14.91 -16.60 -3.23
N ILE A 132 -14.25 -15.59 -3.80
CA ILE A 132 -12.99 -15.04 -3.28
C ILE A 132 -13.22 -14.46 -1.87
N TYR A 133 -14.29 -13.69 -1.65
CA TYR A 133 -14.62 -13.18 -0.32
C TYR A 133 -14.79 -14.29 0.72
N HIS A 134 -15.50 -15.38 0.39
CA HIS A 134 -15.64 -16.54 1.27
C HIS A 134 -14.31 -17.27 1.52
N GLN A 135 -13.48 -17.43 0.48
CA GLN A 135 -12.13 -17.99 0.61
C GLN A 135 -11.25 -17.16 1.57
N LEU A 136 -11.27 -15.83 1.46
CA LEU A 136 -10.55 -14.93 2.37
C LEU A 136 -11.08 -15.04 3.80
N CYS A 137 -12.41 -15.06 3.99
CA CYS A 137 -13.04 -15.27 5.29
C CYS A 137 -12.63 -16.60 5.93
N GLU A 138 -12.60 -17.70 5.17
CA GLU A 138 -12.09 -18.98 5.66
C GLU A 138 -10.60 -18.91 6.06
N ILE A 139 -9.77 -18.21 5.27
CA ILE A 139 -8.33 -18.15 5.50
C ILE A 139 -8.00 -17.40 6.80
N VAL A 140 -8.63 -16.26 7.06
CA VAL A 140 -8.37 -15.49 8.29
C VAL A 140 -8.93 -16.17 9.55
N ASN A 141 -9.98 -16.98 9.43
CA ASN A 141 -10.57 -17.72 10.56
C ASN A 141 -9.88 -19.07 10.87
N LYS A 142 -8.98 -19.57 10.03
CA LYS A 142 -8.29 -20.85 10.24
C LYS A 142 -7.24 -20.72 11.34
N ASP A 143 -7.31 -21.57 12.37
CA ASP A 143 -6.37 -21.59 13.50
C ASP A 143 -4.89 -21.63 13.08
N ALA A 144 -4.57 -22.36 12.01
CA ALA A 144 -3.21 -22.44 11.45
C ALA A 144 -2.67 -21.08 10.97
N ASN A 145 -3.55 -20.14 10.63
CA ASN A 145 -3.21 -18.82 10.12
C ASN A 145 -3.24 -17.73 11.22
N LYS A 146 -3.49 -18.08 12.50
CA LYS A 146 -3.56 -17.12 13.62
C LYS A 146 -2.27 -16.32 13.86
N ASN A 147 -1.14 -16.75 13.30
CA ASN A 147 0.13 -16.04 13.35
C ASN A 147 0.44 -15.26 12.06
N VAL A 148 -0.39 -15.34 11.02
CA VAL A 148 -0.19 -14.61 9.76
C VAL A 148 -0.61 -13.15 9.94
N ASP A 149 0.19 -12.22 9.40
CA ASP A 149 -0.01 -10.78 9.51
C ASP A 149 -0.30 -10.12 8.13
N VAL A 150 0.11 -10.77 7.03
CA VAL A 150 -0.06 -10.29 5.64
C VAL A 150 -0.56 -11.41 4.72
N LEU A 151 -1.56 -11.13 3.86
CA LEU A 151 -1.91 -12.00 2.73
C LEU A 151 -1.60 -11.29 1.41
N LEU A 152 -0.89 -11.97 0.51
CA LEU A 152 -0.55 -11.48 -0.84
C LEU A 152 -1.57 -12.07 -1.82
N LEU A 153 -2.44 -11.26 -2.43
CA LEU A 153 -3.63 -11.76 -3.15
C LEU A 153 -3.54 -11.72 -4.69
N ASP A 154 -2.62 -10.94 -5.25
CA ASP A 154 -2.45 -10.74 -6.71
C ASP A 154 -2.02 -12.06 -7.41
N ASP A 155 -2.87 -12.58 -8.32
CA ASP A 155 -2.66 -13.83 -9.06
C ASP A 155 -1.72 -13.62 -10.26
N ARG A 156 -0.41 -13.55 -9.97
CA ARG A 156 0.68 -13.45 -10.95
C ARG A 156 1.45 -14.75 -11.09
N SER A 157 1.75 -15.12 -12.34
CA SER A 157 2.37 -16.39 -12.71
C SER A 157 3.87 -16.50 -12.39
N ASP A 158 4.52 -15.40 -11.99
CA ASP A 158 5.93 -15.34 -11.57
C ASP A 158 6.11 -15.44 -10.04
N GLY A 159 5.03 -15.45 -9.27
CA GLY A 159 5.04 -15.72 -7.82
C GLY A 159 5.57 -14.57 -6.96
N PHE A 160 5.91 -13.42 -7.54
CA PHE A 160 6.20 -12.18 -6.81
C PHE A 160 4.92 -11.34 -6.74
N GLY A 161 4.43 -11.11 -5.53
CA GLY A 161 3.14 -10.45 -5.31
C GLY A 161 3.15 -9.01 -5.83
N GLY A 162 2.05 -8.62 -6.47
CA GLY A 162 1.78 -7.23 -6.85
C GLY A 162 0.69 -6.58 -6.01
N THR A 163 0.24 -5.40 -6.45
CA THR A 163 -0.63 -4.50 -5.69
C THR A 163 -2.13 -4.61 -5.99
N ALA A 164 -2.57 -5.49 -6.92
CA ALA A 164 -4.00 -5.60 -7.25
C ALA A 164 -4.86 -5.98 -6.03
N GLY A 165 -4.31 -6.75 -5.09
CA GLY A 165 -4.90 -6.95 -3.78
C GLY A 165 -3.92 -7.43 -2.72
N MET A 166 -3.99 -6.83 -1.53
CA MET A 166 -3.17 -7.16 -0.37
C MET A 166 -3.98 -7.06 0.92
N MET A 167 -3.84 -8.00 1.85
CA MET A 167 -4.43 -7.90 3.19
C MET A 167 -3.39 -7.73 4.28
N TYR A 168 -3.74 -6.92 5.27
CA TYR A 168 -2.91 -6.57 6.42
C TYR A 168 -3.73 -6.73 7.69
N ARG A 169 -3.11 -7.29 8.73
CA ARG A 169 -3.72 -7.42 10.04
C ARG A 169 -3.43 -6.19 10.90
N ILE A 170 -4.42 -5.72 11.66
CA ILE A 170 -4.36 -4.43 12.37
C ILE A 170 -3.17 -4.29 13.33
N ASN A 171 -2.72 -5.39 13.93
CA ASN A 171 -1.55 -5.44 14.82
C ASN A 171 -0.24 -4.95 14.19
N ILE A 172 -0.06 -5.08 12.86
CA ILE A 172 1.16 -4.63 12.18
C ILE A 172 1.03 -3.27 11.49
N ILE A 173 -0.18 -2.74 11.25
CA ILE A 173 -0.40 -1.56 10.40
C ILE A 173 0.32 -0.33 10.94
N GLY A 174 0.31 -0.08 12.25
CA GLY A 174 1.03 1.04 12.85
C GLY A 174 2.54 0.98 12.58
N ARG A 175 3.14 -0.21 12.73
CA ARG A 175 4.55 -0.44 12.41
C ARG A 175 4.83 -0.31 10.91
N LEU A 176 3.98 -0.84 10.03
CA LEU A 176 4.12 -0.64 8.58
C LEU A 176 4.06 0.84 8.19
N LEU A 177 3.20 1.64 8.82
CA LEU A 177 3.07 3.08 8.54
C LEU A 177 4.33 3.87 8.96
N GLU A 178 5.04 3.43 10.01
CA GLU A 178 6.29 4.02 10.48
C GLU A 178 7.52 3.54 9.69
N ASP A 179 7.65 2.23 9.48
CA ASP A 179 8.83 1.59 8.87
C ASP A 179 8.81 1.63 7.35
N LEU A 180 7.64 1.60 6.70
CA LEU A 180 7.50 1.88 5.26
C LEU A 180 7.36 3.38 4.97
N HIS A 181 7.63 4.26 5.94
CA HIS A 181 7.51 5.71 5.75
C HIS A 181 8.54 6.26 4.72
N PRO A 182 8.24 7.34 3.98
CA PRO A 182 9.05 7.87 2.83
C PRO A 182 10.70 8.35 2.89
N LEU A 183 10.44 8.80 4.22
CA LEU A 183 11.11 9.43 5.41
C LEU A 183 11.44 8.43 6.57
N SER A 184 11.39 7.10 6.39
CA SER A 184 11.88 6.10 7.38
C SER A 184 13.34 5.71 7.20
N GLU A 185 14.00 5.24 8.26
CA GLU A 185 15.38 4.71 8.21
C GLU A 185 15.47 3.47 7.31
N PHE A 186 14.61 2.46 7.52
CA PHE A 186 14.55 1.27 6.66
C PHE A 186 14.50 1.65 5.17
N SER A 187 13.64 2.61 4.82
CA SER A 187 13.40 2.93 3.42
C SER A 187 14.52 3.78 2.79
N ILE A 188 15.20 4.64 3.58
CA ILE A 188 16.46 5.29 3.16
C ILE A 188 17.52 4.21 2.88
N ASN A 189 17.66 3.25 3.80
CA ASN A 189 18.65 2.17 3.73
C ASN A 189 18.34 1.12 2.64
N MET A 190 17.10 1.05 2.15
CA MET A 190 16.74 0.18 1.01
C MET A 190 16.94 0.84 -0.36
N GLU A 191 16.73 2.15 -0.46
CA GLU A 191 16.97 2.96 -1.68
C GLU A 191 18.46 3.23 -1.92
N SER A 192 19.28 3.17 -0.87
CA SER A 192 20.73 3.15 -1.00
C SER A 192 21.22 1.81 -1.60
N ASN A 193 20.66 0.67 -1.18
CA ASN A 193 21.18 -0.65 -1.57
C ASN A 193 20.68 -1.18 -2.94
N HIS A 194 19.36 -1.13 -3.24
CA HIS A 194 18.83 -1.69 -4.49
C HIS A 194 17.60 -0.92 -5.01
N GLY A 195 17.64 -0.39 -6.24
CA GLY A 195 16.63 0.53 -6.82
C GLY A 195 15.19 0.02 -7.03
N LEU A 196 14.85 -1.20 -6.56
CA LEU A 196 13.49 -1.74 -6.56
C LEU A 196 12.62 -1.24 -5.39
N ALA A 197 13.12 -0.39 -4.49
CA ALA A 197 12.33 0.12 -3.35
C ALA A 197 11.28 1.19 -3.72
N THR A 198 11.19 1.54 -5.01
CA THR A 198 10.34 2.61 -5.56
C THR A 198 8.91 2.20 -5.89
N LEU A 199 8.59 0.89 -5.87
CA LEU A 199 7.24 0.34 -6.00
C LEU A 199 6.74 -0.17 -4.63
N TRP A 200 5.43 -0.08 -4.34
CA TRP A 200 4.89 -0.40 -3.02
C TRP A 200 5.01 -1.89 -2.64
N ASP A 201 4.60 -2.77 -3.55
CA ASP A 201 4.77 -4.23 -3.48
C ASP A 201 6.22 -4.62 -3.19
N TRP A 202 7.18 -4.17 -4.00
CA TRP A 202 8.60 -4.48 -3.83
C TRP A 202 9.21 -3.90 -2.55
N LYS A 203 8.74 -2.73 -2.11
CA LYS A 203 9.16 -2.12 -0.86
C LYS A 203 8.70 -2.94 0.35
N LEU A 204 7.43 -3.34 0.37
CA LEU A 204 6.84 -4.20 1.39
C LEU A 204 7.46 -5.61 1.37
N TRP A 205 7.70 -6.18 0.19
CA TRP A 205 8.34 -7.48 0.02
C TRP A 205 9.75 -7.50 0.63
N LYS A 206 10.61 -6.53 0.32
CA LYS A 206 11.92 -6.37 0.97
C LYS A 206 11.81 -6.21 2.49
N TYR A 207 10.81 -5.48 2.96
CA TYR A 207 10.59 -5.23 4.38
C TYR A 207 10.22 -6.51 5.15
N ILE A 208 9.37 -7.35 4.55
CA ILE A 208 9.04 -8.69 5.07
C ILE A 208 10.27 -9.63 5.01
N GLN A 209 11.12 -9.52 3.98
CA GLN A 209 12.30 -10.37 3.80
C GLN A 209 13.56 -9.95 4.57
N THR A 210 13.61 -8.75 5.18
CA THR A 210 14.84 -8.26 5.84
C THR A 210 15.03 -8.89 7.22
N ALA A 211 16.13 -9.62 7.41
CA ALA A 211 16.39 -10.46 8.58
C ALA A 211 16.52 -9.70 9.93
N GLU A 212 16.60 -8.37 9.90
CA GLU A 212 16.67 -7.51 11.09
C GLU A 212 15.27 -7.16 11.64
N ASN A 213 14.20 -7.40 10.86
CA ASN A 213 12.84 -7.13 11.27
C ASN A 213 12.25 -8.29 12.11
N PRO A 214 11.60 -8.03 13.26
CA PRO A 214 10.75 -9.02 13.90
C PRO A 214 9.71 -9.57 12.91
N ILE A 215 9.71 -10.91 12.80
CA ILE A 215 9.15 -11.69 11.69
C ILE A 215 7.69 -11.32 11.42
N ILE A 216 7.45 -10.68 10.26
CA ILE A 216 6.10 -10.51 9.71
C ILE A 216 5.78 -11.78 8.93
N ASN A 217 4.78 -12.51 9.37
CA ASN A 217 4.40 -13.77 8.77
C ASN A 217 3.45 -13.48 7.60
N TYR A 218 3.77 -13.98 6.41
CA TYR A 218 2.96 -13.78 5.22
C TYR A 218 2.49 -15.09 4.61
N LEU A 219 1.36 -15.05 3.92
CA LEU A 219 0.83 -16.15 3.12
C LEU A 219 0.51 -15.67 1.71
N GLN A 220 0.91 -16.43 0.70
CA GLN A 220 0.50 -16.20 -0.68
C GLN A 220 -0.86 -16.87 -0.93
N VAL A 221 -1.82 -16.08 -1.41
CA VAL A 221 -3.19 -16.51 -1.72
C VAL A 221 -3.58 -15.91 -3.08
N PRO A 222 -2.92 -16.31 -4.19
CA PRO A 222 -3.22 -15.76 -5.52
C PRO A 222 -4.69 -16.05 -5.89
N CYS A 223 -5.52 -15.00 -5.86
CA CYS A 223 -6.97 -15.10 -6.08
C CYS A 223 -7.62 -13.82 -6.63
N ILE A 224 -6.95 -12.66 -6.54
CA ILE A 224 -7.41 -11.38 -7.08
C ILE A 224 -6.61 -11.03 -8.33
N LYS A 225 -7.26 -10.46 -9.35
CA LYS A 225 -6.65 -10.08 -10.63
C LYS A 225 -6.88 -8.60 -10.91
N SER A 226 -5.91 -7.94 -11.54
CA SER A 226 -6.20 -6.71 -12.28
C SER A 226 -7.11 -7.07 -13.48
N GLY A 227 -8.22 -6.36 -13.61
CA GLY A 227 -9.20 -6.51 -14.67
C GLY A 227 -8.95 -5.53 -15.81
N ASN A 228 -9.11 -6.01 -17.05
CA ASN A 228 -9.06 -5.15 -18.25
C ASN A 228 -10.37 -4.34 -18.40
N PHE A 229 -10.66 -3.51 -17.41
CA PHE A 229 -11.78 -2.57 -17.43
C PHE A 229 -11.43 -1.32 -18.24
N ASP A 230 -12.37 -0.88 -19.08
CA ASP A 230 -12.28 0.39 -19.79
C ASP A 230 -11.99 1.54 -18.82
N SER A 231 -11.12 2.44 -19.24
CA SER A 231 -10.66 3.58 -18.46
C SER A 231 -10.81 4.85 -19.29
N THR A 232 -11.47 5.86 -18.74
CA THR A 232 -11.60 7.19 -19.33
C THR A 232 -10.38 8.10 -19.04
N ILE A 233 -9.35 7.57 -18.35
CA ILE A 233 -8.06 8.25 -18.19
C ILE A 233 -7.29 8.21 -19.52
N ASN A 234 -7.10 9.40 -20.12
CA ASN A 234 -6.06 9.66 -21.12
C ASN A 234 -4.79 10.17 -20.42
#